data_AF-A0ABC8BSP9-F1
#
_entry.id   AF-A0ABC8BSP9-F1
#
_cell.length_a   1.000
_cell.length_b   1.000
_cell.length_c   1.000
_cell.angle_alpha   90.00
_cell.angle_beta   90.00
_cell.angle_gamma   90.00
#
_symmetry.space_group_name_H-M   'P 1'
#
loop_
_entity.id
_entity.type
_entity.pdbx_description
1 polymer ?
#
loop_
_entity_poly.entity_id
_entity_poly.type
_entity_poly.pdbx_seq_one_letter_code
_entity_poly.pdbx_strand_id
1 'polypeptide(L)'
;MDHLFTVAGRTATPISRTGLAAESLLERQHLQEWVIAHPQVLGESVLVITAEYDRWADTDGVPARDRLDVLGLDATGRLVVVELKRGTADRDVHLQAITYAALVSRFDLDTLAQAHRGFLSRRGQALGIDVCRQRLLDHVDGEWSPELLQRPRQVIIAADFPKQVTHSVVWLSEMGLDIDLVQVGLWRVEGSVVAGFTKVYPTPEVEEFTLAPARVEGEAAAKKLQERSRSRNAVHVLVGAGLLPDGARLLMTPRHGVTEAIRAEIRSWVEQDPARAAATWTNDTAKPLVWDADGASYSPTGLANHIFTSVTGRSVDGIQGTTWWDVDTTQVPADVDPGEWATLAGTDLAALARQLNGARKDWSGLHTLLDGVPAGRWTTYGDVATIIGSHAVPVGRHLGTCGRCPNAWRVLTATGKVSPGFQWTDTSRTDTAASVLRDEGVRFDGETADPGQRLSEDDLRQLLDG
;
A
#
# COMPACT_ATOMS: atom_id res chain seq x y z
N MET A 1 -24.88 -4.19 -4.18
CA MET A 1 -25.17 -4.89 -5.46
C MET A 1 -24.57 -4.03 -6.54
N ASP A 2 -23.57 -4.52 -7.27
CA ASP A 2 -22.88 -3.69 -8.26
C ASP A 2 -23.72 -3.59 -9.53
N HIS A 3 -23.99 -2.36 -9.96
CA HIS A 3 -24.69 -2.07 -11.21
C HIS A 3 -23.66 -1.72 -12.28
N LEU A 4 -23.45 -2.62 -13.24
CA LEU A 4 -22.59 -2.37 -14.39
C LEU A 4 -23.42 -1.83 -15.57
N PHE A 5 -22.87 -0.86 -16.28
CA PHE A 5 -23.47 -0.27 -17.47
C PHE A 5 -22.45 -0.18 -18.61
N THR A 6 -22.87 -0.45 -19.85
CA THR A 6 -22.14 0.03 -21.04
C THR A 6 -22.53 1.49 -21.28
N VAL A 7 -21.55 2.37 -21.51
CA VAL A 7 -21.79 3.81 -21.68
C VAL A 7 -21.40 4.24 -23.09
N ALA A 8 -22.34 4.91 -23.78
CA ALA A 8 -22.13 5.51 -25.09
C ALA A 8 -22.61 6.97 -25.05
N GLY A 9 -21.68 7.91 -24.85
CA GLY A 9 -21.99 9.33 -24.69
C GLY A 9 -22.93 9.57 -23.49
N ARG A 10 -24.17 9.99 -23.76
CA ARG A 10 -25.19 10.26 -22.73
C ARG A 10 -26.07 9.05 -22.39
N THR A 11 -25.85 7.92 -23.03
CA THR A 11 -26.65 6.70 -22.86
C THR A 11 -25.89 5.68 -22.02
N ALA A 12 -26.56 5.09 -21.03
CA ALA A 12 -26.04 3.99 -20.22
C ALA A 12 -27.01 2.80 -20.27
N THR A 13 -26.52 1.61 -20.61
CA THR A 13 -27.34 0.40 -20.73
C THR A 13 -26.91 -0.61 -19.67
N PRO A 14 -27.82 -1.12 -18.82
CA PRO A 14 -27.45 -2.04 -17.74
C PRO A 14 -26.97 -3.38 -18.29
N ILE A 15 -25.96 -3.94 -17.65
CA ILE A 15 -25.40 -5.26 -17.96
C ILE A 15 -25.88 -6.26 -16.92
N SER A 16 -26.53 -7.33 -17.38
CA SER A 16 -26.95 -8.41 -16.49
C SER A 16 -25.76 -9.24 -16.02
N ARG A 17 -25.77 -9.63 -14.75
CA ARG A 17 -24.82 -10.61 -14.21
C ARG A 17 -25.02 -11.97 -14.89
N THR A 18 -23.92 -12.66 -15.12
CA THR A 18 -23.85 -14.09 -15.40
C THR A 18 -23.17 -14.79 -14.21
N GLY A 19 -22.89 -16.09 -14.31
CA GLY A 19 -22.20 -16.85 -13.27
C GLY A 19 -21.20 -17.82 -13.88
N LEU A 20 -20.21 -18.24 -13.09
CA LEU A 20 -19.17 -19.17 -13.55
C LEU A 20 -19.76 -20.44 -14.19
N ALA A 21 -20.81 -21.00 -13.59
CA ALA A 21 -21.48 -22.18 -14.14
C ALA A 21 -22.14 -21.92 -15.51
N ALA A 22 -22.79 -20.77 -15.69
CA ALA A 22 -23.42 -20.39 -16.96
C ALA A 22 -22.39 -20.13 -18.06
N GLU A 23 -21.20 -19.64 -17.68
CA GLU A 23 -20.06 -19.41 -18.58
C GLU A 23 -19.20 -20.68 -18.79
N SER A 24 -19.60 -21.84 -18.26
CA SER A 24 -18.81 -23.09 -18.29
C SER A 24 -17.41 -22.98 -17.65
N LEU A 25 -17.23 -22.02 -16.75
CA LEU A 25 -16.00 -21.79 -16.01
C LEU A 25 -16.04 -22.66 -14.74
N LEU A 26 -14.98 -23.41 -14.51
CA LEU A 26 -14.81 -24.33 -13.38
C LEU A 26 -13.98 -23.72 -12.26
N GLU A 27 -14.25 -24.13 -11.03
CA GLU A 27 -13.57 -23.66 -9.82
C GLU A 27 -12.04 -23.82 -9.90
N ARG A 28 -11.57 -25.05 -10.07
CA ARG A 28 -10.13 -25.39 -10.08
C ARG A 28 -9.41 -24.93 -11.34
N GLN A 29 -10.06 -25.06 -12.50
CA GLN A 29 -9.40 -24.78 -13.79
C GLN A 29 -9.41 -23.28 -14.14
N HIS A 30 -10.29 -22.49 -13.52
CA HIS A 30 -10.45 -21.07 -13.87
C HIS A 30 -10.38 -20.17 -12.65
N LEU A 31 -11.33 -20.26 -11.70
CA LEU A 31 -11.37 -19.34 -10.55
C LEU A 31 -10.08 -19.40 -9.72
N GLN A 32 -9.60 -20.60 -9.41
CA GLN A 32 -8.34 -20.81 -8.69
C GLN A 32 -7.15 -20.25 -9.48
N GLU A 33 -7.10 -20.48 -10.80
CA GLU A 33 -6.01 -19.96 -11.64
C GLU A 33 -6.03 -18.43 -11.72
N TRP A 34 -7.20 -17.80 -11.72
CA TRP A 34 -7.30 -16.33 -11.63
C TRP A 34 -6.76 -15.82 -10.31
N VAL A 35 -7.14 -16.44 -9.19
CA VAL A 35 -6.65 -16.07 -7.85
C VAL A 35 -5.14 -16.25 -7.76
N ILE A 36 -4.59 -17.32 -8.34
CA ILE A 36 -3.15 -17.58 -8.35
C ILE A 36 -2.39 -16.56 -9.21
N ALA A 37 -2.91 -16.23 -10.39
CA ALA A 37 -2.30 -15.26 -11.29
C ALA A 37 -2.45 -13.80 -10.81
N HIS A 38 -3.49 -13.54 -10.02
CA HIS A 38 -3.86 -12.21 -9.55
C HIS A 38 -4.13 -12.23 -8.03
N PRO A 39 -3.11 -12.52 -7.19
CA PRO A 39 -3.29 -12.68 -5.75
C PRO A 39 -3.72 -11.41 -5.03
N GLN A 40 -3.71 -10.24 -5.68
CA GLN A 40 -4.27 -9.01 -5.13
C GLN A 40 -5.76 -9.12 -4.75
N VAL A 41 -6.50 -10.09 -5.31
CA VAL A 41 -7.88 -10.40 -4.89
C VAL A 41 -7.96 -10.94 -3.45
N LEU A 42 -6.84 -11.42 -2.92
CA LEU A 42 -6.69 -11.93 -1.55
C LEU A 42 -6.25 -10.85 -0.56
N GLY A 43 -6.19 -9.58 -0.97
CA GLY A 43 -5.67 -8.47 -0.18
C GLY A 43 -4.27 -8.05 -0.60
N GLU A 44 -3.74 -7.04 0.08
CA GLU A 44 -2.48 -6.39 -0.26
C GLU A 44 -1.27 -7.33 -0.09
N SER A 45 -0.47 -7.43 -1.16
CA SER A 45 0.84 -8.09 -1.19
C SER A 45 0.79 -9.52 -0.62
N VAL A 46 0.04 -10.41 -1.29
CA VAL A 46 0.01 -11.85 -0.98
C VAL A 46 0.86 -12.61 -1.98
N LEU A 47 1.81 -13.41 -1.48
CA LEU A 47 2.56 -14.40 -2.25
C LEU A 47 1.87 -15.77 -2.16
N VAL A 48 1.55 -16.38 -3.31
CA VAL A 48 1.02 -17.75 -3.34
C VAL A 48 2.13 -18.75 -3.02
N ILE A 49 1.96 -19.48 -1.92
CA ILE A 49 2.88 -20.55 -1.51
C ILE A 49 2.57 -21.80 -2.32
N THR A 50 1.32 -22.27 -2.28
CA THR A 50 0.89 -23.48 -3.00
C THR A 50 -0.59 -23.45 -3.30
N ALA A 51 -1.03 -24.33 -4.19
CA ALA A 51 -2.43 -24.64 -4.43
C ALA A 51 -2.64 -26.16 -4.36
N GLU A 52 -3.85 -26.55 -3.99
CA GLU A 52 -4.30 -27.94 -3.86
C GLU A 52 -3.41 -28.76 -2.92
N TYR A 53 -3.12 -28.25 -1.71
CA TYR A 53 -2.27 -28.95 -0.75
C TYR A 53 -3.05 -30.08 -0.05
N ASP A 54 -2.58 -31.32 -0.22
CA ASP A 54 -3.21 -32.57 0.23
C ASP A 54 -2.27 -33.47 1.05
N ARG A 55 -1.05 -33.01 1.37
CA ARG A 55 -0.03 -33.79 2.11
C ARG A 55 -0.23 -33.74 3.61
N TRP A 56 -1.48 -33.85 4.05
CA TRP A 56 -1.81 -34.01 5.45
C TRP A 56 -1.58 -35.47 5.81
N ALA A 57 -0.77 -35.73 6.83
CA ALA A 57 -0.63 -37.07 7.39
C ALA A 57 -1.03 -37.02 8.85
N ASP A 58 -1.85 -37.98 9.30
CA ASP A 58 -2.01 -38.20 10.73
C ASP A 58 -0.74 -38.80 11.36
N THR A 59 -0.75 -39.02 12.67
CA THR A 59 0.39 -39.59 13.40
C THR A 59 0.80 -40.99 12.92
N ASP A 60 -0.11 -41.70 12.23
CA ASP A 60 0.12 -43.04 11.69
C ASP A 60 0.50 -43.00 10.19
N GLY A 61 0.66 -41.81 9.62
CA GLY A 61 1.04 -41.61 8.22
C GLY A 61 -0.11 -41.78 7.22
N VAL A 62 -1.36 -41.85 7.68
CA VAL A 62 -2.52 -41.96 6.79
C VAL A 62 -2.81 -40.58 6.18
N PRO A 63 -2.87 -40.47 4.84
CA PRO A 63 -3.20 -39.20 4.20
C PRO A 63 -4.63 -38.75 4.52
N ALA A 64 -4.81 -37.52 4.99
CA ALA A 64 -6.16 -36.94 5.02
C ALA A 64 -6.63 -36.66 3.58
N ARG A 65 -7.90 -36.93 3.29
CA ARG A 65 -8.47 -36.71 1.94
C ARG A 65 -8.78 -35.23 1.65
N ASP A 66 -8.66 -34.37 2.66
CA ASP A 66 -8.96 -32.96 2.55
C ASP A 66 -7.85 -32.21 1.82
N ARG A 67 -8.24 -31.16 1.11
CA ARG A 67 -7.33 -30.46 0.20
C ARG A 67 -7.61 -28.97 0.22
N LEU A 68 -6.61 -28.22 0.67
CA LEU A 68 -6.66 -26.77 0.70
C LEU A 68 -6.54 -26.21 -0.73
N ASP A 69 -7.45 -25.33 -1.13
CA ASP A 69 -7.47 -24.73 -2.47
C ASP A 69 -6.23 -23.87 -2.73
N VAL A 70 -6.01 -22.81 -1.94
CA VAL A 70 -4.82 -21.96 -2.04
C VAL A 70 -4.28 -21.60 -0.65
N LEU A 71 -2.96 -21.68 -0.50
CA LEU A 71 -2.22 -21.14 0.64
C LEU A 71 -1.34 -19.99 0.17
N GLY A 72 -1.54 -18.82 0.77
CA GLY A 72 -0.70 -17.64 0.60
C GLY A 72 0.09 -17.29 1.86
N LEU A 73 1.05 -16.38 1.69
CA LEU A 73 1.74 -15.65 2.73
C LEU A 73 1.49 -14.17 2.45
N ASP A 74 1.06 -13.39 3.43
CA ASP A 74 1.04 -11.94 3.28
C ASP A 74 2.39 -11.33 3.65
N ALA A 75 2.62 -10.08 3.22
CA ALA A 75 3.84 -9.36 3.53
C ALA A 75 4.07 -9.16 5.04
N THR A 76 3.06 -9.30 5.91
CA THR A 76 3.29 -9.24 7.36
C THR A 76 3.88 -10.54 7.92
N GLY A 77 3.86 -11.63 7.15
CA GLY A 77 4.29 -12.96 7.58
C GLY A 77 3.15 -13.82 8.13
N ARG A 78 1.89 -13.45 7.91
CA ARG A 78 0.74 -14.30 8.25
C ARG A 78 0.36 -15.18 7.07
N LEU A 79 -0.02 -16.42 7.38
CA LEU A 79 -0.58 -17.32 6.37
C LEU A 79 -1.97 -16.85 5.95
N VAL A 80 -2.27 -16.98 4.66
CA VAL A 80 -3.57 -16.67 4.06
C VAL A 80 -4.17 -17.97 3.53
N VAL A 81 -5.18 -18.47 4.22
CA VAL A 81 -5.90 -19.70 3.84
C VAL A 81 -7.08 -19.31 2.97
N VAL A 82 -7.11 -19.81 1.74
CA VAL A 82 -8.15 -19.46 0.78
C VAL A 82 -9.01 -20.67 0.46
N GLU A 83 -10.31 -20.49 0.54
CA GLU A 83 -11.33 -21.47 0.15
C GLU A 83 -12.17 -20.87 -0.98
N LEU A 84 -12.36 -21.62 -2.07
CA LEU A 84 -13.01 -21.15 -3.28
C LEU A 84 -14.31 -21.91 -3.54
N LYS A 85 -15.37 -21.19 -3.90
CA LYS A 85 -16.64 -21.76 -4.34
C LYS A 85 -17.09 -21.13 -5.64
N ARG A 86 -17.32 -21.96 -6.66
CA ARG A 86 -17.83 -21.51 -7.96
C ARG A 86 -19.22 -20.86 -7.89
N GLY A 87 -20.06 -21.34 -6.97
CA GLY A 87 -21.45 -20.90 -6.82
C GLY A 87 -21.70 -20.23 -5.47
N THR A 88 -22.94 -20.27 -5.01
CA THR A 88 -23.25 -19.98 -3.61
C THR A 88 -22.46 -20.92 -2.72
N ALA A 89 -21.81 -20.38 -1.69
CA ALA A 89 -21.01 -21.18 -0.78
C ALA A 89 -21.85 -22.21 -0.01
N ASP A 90 -21.25 -23.36 0.29
CA ASP A 90 -21.87 -24.38 1.14
C ASP A 90 -22.09 -23.84 2.56
N ARG A 91 -23.08 -24.40 3.27
CA ARG A 91 -23.49 -23.90 4.60
C ARG A 91 -22.38 -24.01 5.66
N ASP A 92 -21.41 -24.88 5.43
CA ASP A 92 -20.30 -25.24 6.31
C ASP A 92 -18.93 -24.80 5.75
N VAL A 93 -18.88 -24.02 4.67
CA VAL A 93 -17.62 -23.54 4.06
C VAL A 93 -16.66 -22.89 5.07
N HIS A 94 -17.20 -22.21 6.09
CA HIS A 94 -16.43 -21.58 7.15
C HIS A 94 -15.76 -22.61 8.07
N LEU A 95 -16.36 -23.78 8.31
CA LEU A 95 -15.76 -24.87 9.07
C LEU A 95 -14.58 -25.51 8.31
N GLN A 96 -14.70 -25.60 6.99
CA GLN A 96 -13.60 -26.06 6.13
C GLN A 96 -12.42 -25.08 6.18
N ALA A 97 -12.68 -23.78 6.03
CA ALA A 97 -11.65 -22.75 6.15
C ALA A 97 -10.95 -22.76 7.53
N ILE A 98 -11.70 -22.93 8.62
CA ILE A 98 -11.14 -23.06 9.98
C ILE A 98 -10.28 -24.33 10.11
N THR A 99 -10.75 -25.46 9.58
CA THR A 99 -9.99 -26.73 9.60
C THR A 99 -8.64 -26.53 8.92
N TYR A 100 -8.60 -25.94 7.73
CA TYR A 100 -7.34 -25.68 7.04
C TYR A 100 -6.47 -24.64 7.76
N ALA A 101 -7.06 -23.60 8.34
CA ALA A 101 -6.32 -22.65 9.18
C ALA A 101 -5.62 -23.36 10.36
N ALA A 102 -6.33 -24.24 11.06
CA ALA A 102 -5.76 -25.01 12.16
C ALA A 102 -4.64 -25.98 11.71
N LEU A 103 -4.76 -26.55 10.50
CA LEU A 103 -3.74 -27.44 9.95
C LEU A 103 -2.47 -26.67 9.54
N VAL A 104 -2.60 -25.58 8.78
CA VAL A 104 -1.43 -24.80 8.32
C VAL A 104 -0.78 -24.00 9.44
N SER A 105 -1.48 -23.72 10.54
CA SER A 105 -0.91 -23.01 11.70
C SER A 105 0.24 -23.76 12.38
N ARG A 106 0.47 -25.01 11.98
CA ARG A 106 1.57 -25.87 12.44
C ARG A 106 2.77 -25.87 11.50
N PHE A 107 2.69 -25.18 10.36
CA PHE A 107 3.78 -25.14 9.39
C PHE A 107 4.92 -24.25 9.89
N ASP A 108 6.14 -24.63 9.53
CA ASP A 108 7.35 -23.84 9.68
C ASP A 108 7.89 -23.38 8.31
N LEU A 109 8.95 -22.58 8.33
CA LEU A 109 9.55 -22.03 7.11
C LEU A 109 9.99 -23.13 6.12
N ASP A 110 10.52 -24.23 6.61
CA ASP A 110 11.00 -25.33 5.77
C ASP A 110 9.85 -26.06 5.09
N THR A 111 8.75 -26.29 5.81
CA THR A 111 7.52 -26.87 5.26
C THR A 111 6.95 -25.96 4.17
N LEU A 112 6.89 -24.65 4.41
CA LEU A 112 6.42 -23.66 3.44
C LEU A 112 7.33 -23.59 2.21
N ALA A 113 8.65 -23.59 2.39
CA ALA A 113 9.62 -23.57 1.29
C ALA A 113 9.51 -24.84 0.42
N GLN A 114 9.29 -26.01 1.04
CA GLN A 114 9.07 -27.27 0.32
C GLN A 114 7.75 -27.26 -0.46
N ALA A 115 6.67 -26.77 0.15
CA ALA A 115 5.38 -26.60 -0.52
C ALA A 115 5.51 -25.65 -1.71
N HIS A 116 6.18 -24.51 -1.54
CA HIS A 116 6.44 -23.53 -2.59
C HIS A 116 7.26 -24.10 -3.74
N ARG A 117 8.35 -24.81 -3.44
CA ARG A 117 9.14 -25.51 -4.45
C ARG A 117 8.29 -26.50 -5.25
N GLY A 118 7.45 -27.29 -4.57
CA GLY A 118 6.56 -28.25 -5.23
C GLY A 118 5.53 -27.58 -6.14
N PHE A 119 4.98 -26.45 -5.70
CA PHE A 119 4.08 -25.62 -6.49
C PHE A 119 4.75 -25.05 -7.75
N LEU A 120 5.92 -24.42 -7.62
CA LEU A 120 6.67 -23.85 -8.74
C LEU A 120 7.10 -24.92 -9.75
N SER A 121 7.59 -26.07 -9.29
CA SER A 121 7.97 -27.18 -10.17
C SER A 121 6.81 -27.69 -11.02
N ARG A 122 5.59 -27.80 -10.44
CA ARG A 122 4.37 -28.15 -11.19
C ARG A 122 4.01 -27.12 -12.26
N ARG A 123 4.46 -25.87 -12.11
CA ARG A 123 4.29 -24.77 -13.07
C ARG A 123 5.50 -24.54 -13.97
N GLY A 124 6.41 -25.51 -14.06
CA GLY A 124 7.57 -25.45 -14.96
C GLY A 124 8.74 -24.61 -14.45
N GLN A 125 8.72 -24.18 -13.19
CA GLN A 125 9.81 -23.44 -12.54
C GLN A 125 10.55 -24.34 -11.54
N ALA A 126 11.62 -24.99 -11.97
CA ALA A 126 12.46 -25.81 -11.11
C ALA A 126 13.50 -24.93 -10.38
N LEU A 127 13.20 -24.56 -9.13
CA LEU A 127 14.11 -23.78 -8.28
C LEU A 127 14.69 -24.63 -7.14
N GLY A 128 15.91 -24.27 -6.71
CA GLY A 128 16.52 -24.81 -5.51
C GLY A 128 15.70 -24.48 -4.25
N ILE A 129 15.80 -25.33 -3.22
CA ILE A 129 15.06 -25.12 -1.96
C ILE A 129 15.46 -23.82 -1.27
N ASP A 130 16.74 -23.45 -1.31
CA ASP A 130 17.24 -22.22 -0.69
C ASP A 130 16.71 -20.96 -1.39
N VAL A 131 16.56 -20.99 -2.71
CA VAL A 131 15.91 -19.91 -3.48
C VAL A 131 14.44 -19.77 -3.09
N CYS A 132 13.73 -20.90 -2.91
CA CYS A 132 12.33 -20.87 -2.47
C CYS A 132 12.21 -20.32 -1.05
N ARG A 133 13.11 -20.73 -0.14
CA ARG A 133 13.16 -20.20 1.23
C ARG A 133 13.43 -18.69 1.22
N GLN A 134 14.41 -18.25 0.45
CA GLN A 134 14.76 -16.84 0.35
C GLN A 134 13.60 -16.02 -0.21
N ARG A 135 12.86 -16.50 -1.22
CA ARG A 135 11.66 -15.82 -1.73
C ARG A 135 10.58 -15.60 -0.67
N LEU A 136 10.38 -16.57 0.23
CA LEU A 136 9.43 -16.41 1.35
C LEU A 136 9.93 -15.37 2.35
N LEU A 137 11.22 -15.40 2.69
CA LEU A 137 11.84 -14.42 3.60
C LEU A 137 11.80 -13.01 3.00
N ASP A 138 12.15 -12.86 1.72
CA ASP A 138 12.15 -11.60 0.97
C ASP A 138 10.77 -10.99 0.78
N HIS A 139 9.71 -11.80 0.93
CA HIS A 139 8.34 -11.35 0.84
C HIS A 139 7.83 -10.77 2.17
N VAL A 140 8.38 -11.22 3.29
CA VAL A 140 7.95 -10.79 4.63
C VAL A 140 8.67 -9.50 5.03
N ASP A 141 7.88 -8.52 5.46
CA ASP A 141 8.34 -7.29 6.06
C ASP A 141 8.84 -7.57 7.48
N GLY A 142 10.16 -7.54 7.63
CA GLY A 142 10.83 -7.78 8.89
C GLY A 142 11.19 -9.24 9.12
N GLU A 143 11.46 -9.62 10.36
CA GLU A 143 11.98 -10.95 10.64
C GLU A 143 10.92 -12.04 10.48
N TRP A 144 11.35 -13.26 10.18
CA TRP A 144 10.46 -14.40 10.21
C TRP A 144 9.97 -14.66 11.64
N SER A 145 8.65 -14.64 11.86
CA SER A 145 8.04 -14.86 13.19
C SER A 145 7.12 -16.08 13.13
N PRO A 146 7.52 -17.21 13.73
CA PRO A 146 6.67 -18.41 13.79
C PRO A 146 5.31 -18.16 14.46
N GLU A 147 5.21 -17.19 15.37
CA GLU A 147 3.97 -16.83 16.06
C GLU A 147 2.92 -16.24 15.10
N LEU A 148 3.33 -15.60 14.01
CA LEU A 148 2.42 -15.06 13.00
C LEU A 148 1.87 -16.17 12.09
N LEU A 149 2.63 -17.23 11.85
CA LEU A 149 2.15 -18.42 11.13
C LEU A 149 1.01 -19.11 11.88
N GLN A 150 1.05 -19.06 13.21
CA GLN A 150 0.03 -19.66 14.07
C GLN A 150 -1.31 -18.90 14.04
N ARG A 151 -1.39 -17.76 13.32
CA ARG A 151 -2.60 -16.94 13.20
C ARG A 151 -3.02 -16.71 11.75
N PRO A 152 -3.36 -17.77 10.98
CA PRO A 152 -3.75 -17.61 9.59
C PRO A 152 -5.00 -16.75 9.45
N ARG A 153 -4.96 -15.81 8.52
CA ARG A 153 -6.15 -15.14 8.01
C ARG A 153 -6.84 -16.08 7.03
N GLN A 154 -8.16 -16.08 7.03
CA GLN A 154 -8.97 -16.87 6.11
C GLN A 154 -9.61 -15.95 5.07
N VAL A 155 -9.66 -16.39 3.81
CA VAL A 155 -10.33 -15.69 2.71
C VAL A 155 -11.24 -16.69 2.02
N ILE A 156 -12.54 -16.47 2.09
CA ILE A 156 -13.52 -17.33 1.42
C ILE A 156 -14.04 -16.57 0.20
N ILE A 157 -13.89 -17.15 -1.00
CA ILE A 157 -14.35 -16.55 -2.25
C ILE A 157 -15.52 -17.36 -2.80
N ALA A 158 -16.67 -16.74 -3.00
CA ALA A 158 -17.86 -17.40 -3.55
C ALA A 158 -18.71 -16.48 -4.42
N ALA A 159 -19.60 -17.02 -5.25
CA ALA A 159 -20.53 -16.20 -6.02
C ALA A 159 -21.60 -15.53 -5.14
N ASP A 160 -21.93 -16.17 -4.01
CA ASP A 160 -22.86 -15.68 -2.99
C ASP A 160 -22.65 -16.41 -1.65
N PHE A 161 -23.09 -15.82 -0.55
CA PHE A 161 -22.95 -16.39 0.80
C PHE A 161 -24.31 -16.54 1.49
N PRO A 162 -24.68 -17.75 1.95
CA PRO A 162 -25.87 -17.92 2.78
C PRO A 162 -25.77 -17.12 4.08
N LYS A 163 -26.90 -16.61 4.57
CA LYS A 163 -26.98 -15.83 5.82
C LYS A 163 -26.38 -16.55 7.03
N GLN A 164 -26.45 -17.88 7.05
CA GLN A 164 -25.84 -18.70 8.10
C GLN A 164 -24.32 -18.58 8.09
N VAL A 165 -23.70 -18.60 6.91
CA VAL A 165 -22.24 -18.45 6.76
C VAL A 165 -21.84 -17.05 7.21
N THR A 166 -22.54 -16.01 6.74
CA THR A 166 -22.22 -14.63 7.13
C THR A 166 -22.39 -14.42 8.64
N HIS A 167 -23.44 -14.97 9.26
CA HIS A 167 -23.67 -14.85 10.70
C HIS A 167 -22.57 -15.54 11.51
N SER A 168 -22.19 -16.77 11.16
CA SER A 168 -21.07 -17.46 11.81
C SER A 168 -19.77 -16.69 11.67
N VAL A 169 -19.46 -16.17 10.47
CA VAL A 169 -18.22 -15.44 10.20
C VAL A 169 -18.14 -14.14 11.01
N VAL A 170 -19.23 -13.38 11.08
CA VAL A 170 -19.30 -12.17 11.94
C VAL A 170 -18.95 -12.52 13.39
N TRP A 171 -19.62 -13.53 13.96
CA TRP A 171 -19.37 -13.95 15.33
C TRP A 171 -17.93 -14.46 15.55
N LEU A 172 -17.39 -15.24 14.62
CA LEU A 172 -16.00 -15.74 14.70
C LEU A 172 -14.99 -14.59 14.68
N SER A 173 -15.25 -13.55 13.89
CA SER A 173 -14.41 -12.35 13.88
C SER A 173 -14.50 -11.52 15.15
N GLU A 174 -15.68 -11.42 15.78
CA GLU A 174 -15.81 -10.85 17.13
C GLU A 174 -14.98 -11.64 18.16
N MET A 175 -14.80 -12.95 17.94
CA MET A 175 -13.94 -13.80 18.77
C MET A 175 -12.44 -13.71 18.42
N GLY A 176 -12.07 -12.88 17.43
CA GLY A 176 -10.69 -12.60 17.03
C GLY A 176 -10.18 -13.44 15.85
N LEU A 177 -11.05 -14.13 15.12
CA LEU A 177 -10.68 -14.82 13.88
C LEU A 177 -10.78 -13.87 12.68
N ASP A 178 -9.67 -13.75 11.96
CA ASP A 178 -9.57 -12.89 10.79
C ASP A 178 -10.09 -13.64 9.56
N ILE A 179 -11.29 -13.29 9.12
CA ILE A 179 -12.01 -13.98 8.04
C ILE A 179 -12.58 -12.95 7.08
N ASP A 180 -12.13 -13.02 5.82
CA ASP A 180 -12.68 -12.24 4.73
C ASP A 180 -13.69 -13.06 3.93
N LEU A 181 -14.82 -12.44 3.60
CA LEU A 181 -15.74 -12.92 2.59
C LEU A 181 -15.60 -12.07 1.34
N VAL A 182 -15.21 -12.68 0.23
CA VAL A 182 -15.07 -12.03 -1.07
C VAL A 182 -16.08 -12.62 -2.04
N GLN A 183 -16.93 -11.77 -2.59
CA GLN A 183 -17.90 -12.18 -3.60
C GLN A 183 -17.30 -12.05 -4.99
N VAL A 184 -17.35 -13.12 -5.80
CA VAL A 184 -17.01 -13.09 -7.22
C VAL A 184 -18.26 -12.93 -8.08
N GLY A 185 -18.33 -11.85 -8.85
CA GLY A 185 -19.39 -11.58 -9.82
C GLY A 185 -18.86 -11.67 -11.26
N LEU A 186 -19.69 -12.15 -12.19
CA LEU A 186 -19.36 -12.17 -13.61
C LEU A 186 -20.38 -11.37 -14.43
N TRP A 187 -19.92 -10.74 -15.51
CA TRP A 187 -20.72 -10.02 -16.48
C TRP A 187 -20.23 -10.31 -17.89
N ARG A 188 -21.10 -10.18 -18.87
CA ARG A 188 -20.72 -10.22 -20.29
C ARG A 188 -20.77 -8.81 -20.89
N VAL A 189 -19.63 -8.33 -21.36
CA VAL A 189 -19.45 -7.00 -21.93
C VAL A 189 -18.84 -7.13 -23.32
N GLU A 190 -19.56 -6.72 -24.35
CA GLU A 190 -19.07 -6.71 -25.75
C GLU A 190 -18.43 -8.04 -26.22
N GLY A 191 -19.00 -9.17 -25.78
CA GLY A 191 -18.50 -10.52 -26.12
C GLY A 191 -17.40 -11.05 -25.19
N SER A 192 -16.86 -10.23 -24.30
CA SER A 192 -15.91 -10.62 -23.26
C SER A 192 -16.59 -10.91 -21.93
N VAL A 193 -16.03 -11.83 -21.15
CA VAL A 193 -16.45 -12.08 -19.77
C VAL A 193 -15.58 -11.27 -18.83
N VAL A 194 -16.20 -10.48 -17.97
CA VAL A 194 -15.54 -9.65 -16.96
C VAL A 194 -15.86 -10.23 -15.58
N ALA A 195 -14.83 -10.44 -14.77
CA ALA A 195 -14.96 -10.88 -13.38
C ALA A 195 -14.63 -9.73 -12.42
N GLY A 196 -15.46 -9.55 -11.41
CA GLY A 196 -15.24 -8.60 -10.32
C GLY A 196 -15.21 -9.33 -8.99
N PHE A 197 -14.32 -8.90 -8.09
CA PHE A 197 -14.15 -9.44 -6.76
C PHE A 197 -14.42 -8.33 -5.75
N THR A 198 -15.42 -8.53 -4.90
CA THR A 198 -15.88 -7.53 -3.94
C THR A 198 -15.76 -8.10 -2.53
N LYS A 199 -14.95 -7.51 -1.67
CA LYS A 199 -14.94 -7.86 -0.24
C LYS A 199 -16.28 -7.42 0.37
N VAL A 200 -17.08 -8.39 0.82
CA VAL A 200 -18.39 -8.16 1.43
C VAL A 200 -18.33 -8.23 2.96
N TYR A 201 -17.29 -8.86 3.52
CA TYR A 201 -17.00 -8.84 4.95
C TYR A 201 -15.49 -8.95 5.21
N PRO A 202 -14.95 -8.22 6.20
CA PRO A 202 -15.55 -7.02 6.78
C PRO A 202 -15.83 -6.00 5.67
N THR A 203 -16.89 -5.21 5.79
CA THR A 203 -17.10 -4.12 4.83
C THR A 203 -15.94 -3.12 4.98
N PRO A 204 -15.48 -2.47 3.90
CA PRO A 204 -14.35 -1.54 3.98
C PRO A 204 -14.51 -0.45 5.07
N GLU A 205 -15.74 -0.01 5.31
CA GLU A 205 -16.09 0.95 6.38
C GLU A 205 -15.92 0.38 7.80
N VAL A 206 -16.00 -0.94 7.98
CA VAL A 206 -15.83 -1.60 9.28
C VAL A 206 -14.34 -1.80 9.60
N GLU A 207 -13.50 -2.07 8.58
CA GLU A 207 -12.04 -2.18 8.76
C GLU A 207 -11.41 -0.90 9.33
N GLU A 208 -11.93 0.28 8.96
CA GLU A 208 -11.42 1.58 9.46
C GLU A 208 -11.84 1.91 10.91
N PHE A 209 -12.93 1.31 11.42
CA PHE A 209 -13.57 1.75 12.66
C PHE A 209 -13.60 0.71 13.80
N THR A 210 -13.31 -0.56 13.56
CA THR A 210 -13.33 -1.57 14.63
C THR A 210 -11.96 -1.76 15.29
N LEU A 211 -11.84 -1.32 16.54
CA LEU A 211 -10.81 -1.80 17.47
C LEU A 211 -11.30 -3.09 18.13
N ALA A 212 -10.78 -4.24 17.73
CA ALA A 212 -11.07 -5.51 18.40
C ALA A 212 -10.31 -5.60 19.74
N PRO A 213 -10.92 -6.09 20.84
CA PRO A 213 -10.21 -6.32 22.08
C PRO A 213 -9.16 -7.44 21.92
N ALA A 214 -7.90 -7.14 22.22
CA ALA A 214 -6.85 -8.16 22.27
C ALA A 214 -7.10 -9.11 23.45
N ARG A 215 -7.21 -10.42 23.19
CA ARG A 215 -7.11 -11.44 24.24
C ARG A 215 -5.66 -11.57 24.68
N VAL A 216 -5.46 -11.80 25.98
CA VAL A 216 -4.15 -11.90 26.65
C VAL A 216 -3.25 -12.98 26.02
N GLU A 217 -3.83 -14.07 25.50
CA GLU A 217 -3.10 -15.04 24.68
C GLU A 217 -2.85 -14.49 23.26
N GLY A 218 -1.69 -13.86 23.11
CA GLY A 218 -1.09 -13.40 21.85
C GLY A 218 -1.20 -11.91 21.56
N GLU A 219 -1.16 -11.10 22.62
CA GLU A 219 -0.79 -9.69 22.54
C GLU A 219 0.53 -9.46 21.78
N ALA A 220 1.53 -10.33 21.96
CA ALA A 220 2.82 -10.22 21.26
C ALA A 220 2.68 -10.36 19.73
N ALA A 221 1.95 -11.37 19.26
CA ALA A 221 1.68 -11.57 17.83
C ALA A 221 0.79 -10.45 17.27
N ALA A 222 -0.22 -10.01 18.03
CA ALA A 222 -1.07 -8.88 17.65
C ALA A 222 -0.28 -7.57 17.54
N LYS A 223 0.64 -7.31 18.47
CA LYS A 223 1.54 -6.16 18.45
C LYS A 223 2.49 -6.22 17.25
N LYS A 224 3.15 -7.36 16.99
CA LYS A 224 4.01 -7.56 15.81
C LYS A 224 3.23 -7.32 14.51
N LEU A 225 2.02 -7.89 14.39
CA LEU A 225 1.15 -7.68 13.24
C LEU A 225 0.79 -6.20 13.07
N GLN A 226 0.39 -5.52 14.15
CA GLN A 226 0.02 -4.11 14.13
C GLN A 226 1.21 -3.22 13.72
N GLU A 227 2.41 -3.50 14.22
CA GLU A 227 3.65 -2.79 13.85
C GLU A 227 4.00 -2.94 12.37
N ARG A 228 3.88 -4.17 11.82
CA ARG A 228 4.12 -4.45 10.39
C ARG A 228 3.06 -3.79 9.51
N SER A 229 1.79 -3.94 9.87
CA SER A 229 0.67 -3.30 9.16
C SER A 229 0.83 -1.77 9.14
N ARG A 230 1.18 -1.14 10.26
CA ARG A 230 1.47 0.31 10.32
C ARG A 230 2.64 0.71 9.43
N SER A 231 3.71 -0.08 9.40
CA SER A 231 4.88 0.20 8.56
C SER A 231 4.55 0.12 7.07
N ARG A 232 3.74 -0.87 6.68
CA ARG A 232 3.28 -1.04 5.30
C ARG A 232 2.29 0.07 4.91
N ASN A 233 1.33 0.37 5.78
CA ASN A 233 0.41 1.49 5.59
C ASN A 233 1.19 2.80 5.42
N ALA A 234 2.29 3.01 6.15
CA ALA A 234 3.12 4.19 5.96
C ALA A 234 3.70 4.29 4.54
N VAL A 235 4.20 3.21 3.96
CA VAL A 235 4.68 3.19 2.57
C VAL A 235 3.54 3.48 1.59
N HIS A 236 2.39 2.81 1.75
CA HIS A 236 1.22 3.05 0.89
C HIS A 236 0.71 4.48 0.97
N VAL A 237 0.66 5.07 2.16
CA VAL A 237 0.28 6.47 2.38
C VAL A 237 1.27 7.40 1.67
N LEU A 238 2.59 7.15 1.78
CA LEU A 238 3.59 7.99 1.14
C LEU A 238 3.53 7.91 -0.39
N VAL A 239 3.43 6.69 -0.94
CA VAL A 239 3.30 6.47 -2.38
C VAL A 239 1.99 7.07 -2.89
N GLY A 240 0.87 6.79 -2.22
CA GLY A 240 -0.46 7.29 -2.60
C GLY A 240 -0.58 8.81 -2.48
N ALA A 241 0.07 9.42 -1.49
CA ALA A 241 0.15 10.87 -1.36
C ALA A 241 1.09 11.51 -2.39
N GLY A 242 2.03 10.74 -2.96
CA GLY A 242 3.05 11.24 -3.88
C GLY A 242 4.01 12.24 -3.24
N LEU A 243 4.23 12.16 -1.92
CA LEU A 243 5.07 13.09 -1.16
C LEU A 243 6.55 13.00 -1.55
N LEU A 244 7.03 11.79 -1.77
CA LEU A 244 8.40 11.52 -2.19
C LEU A 244 8.40 11.24 -3.70
N PRO A 245 9.07 12.07 -4.52
CA PRO A 245 9.22 11.76 -5.93
C PRO A 245 10.09 10.52 -6.13
N ASP A 246 9.90 9.86 -7.27
CA ASP A 246 10.74 8.73 -7.66
C ASP A 246 12.19 9.20 -7.80
N GLY A 247 13.14 8.45 -7.24
CA GLY A 247 14.54 8.85 -7.19
C GLY A 247 14.91 9.75 -6.00
N ALA A 248 13.95 10.11 -5.12
CA ALA A 248 14.27 10.86 -3.91
C ALA A 248 15.28 10.11 -3.04
N ARG A 249 16.33 10.80 -2.62
CA ARG A 249 17.38 10.19 -1.80
C ARG A 249 16.97 10.17 -0.34
N LEU A 250 17.24 9.06 0.33
CA LEU A 250 17.00 8.85 1.76
C LEU A 250 18.31 8.53 2.46
N LEU A 251 18.48 9.09 3.67
CA LEU A 251 19.66 8.88 4.52
C LEU A 251 19.30 7.95 5.67
N MET A 252 20.18 6.99 5.92
CA MET A 252 20.02 6.05 7.01
C MET A 252 20.28 6.74 8.36
N THR A 253 19.26 6.72 9.21
CA THR A 253 19.29 7.18 10.60
C THR A 253 18.67 6.09 11.47
N PRO A 254 19.42 5.08 11.94
CA PRO A 254 18.84 3.97 12.69
C PRO A 254 18.17 4.47 13.99
N ARG A 255 16.86 4.23 14.14
CA ARG A 255 16.05 4.65 15.31
C ARG A 255 15.48 3.46 16.06
N HIS A 256 14.25 3.04 15.75
CA HIS A 256 13.56 1.99 16.50
C HIS A 256 14.30 0.65 16.43
N GLY A 257 14.31 -0.11 17.54
CA GLY A 257 14.85 -1.47 17.57
C GLY A 257 16.37 -1.60 17.75
N VAL A 258 17.10 -0.48 17.93
CA VAL A 258 18.56 -0.48 18.16
C VAL A 258 18.98 0.41 19.34
N THR A 259 19.90 -0.10 20.15
CA THR A 259 20.54 0.64 21.25
C THR A 259 21.59 1.62 20.74
N GLU A 260 22.01 2.60 21.55
CA GLU A 260 23.06 3.54 21.15
C GLU A 260 24.40 2.85 20.82
N ALA A 261 24.73 1.76 21.51
CA ALA A 261 25.92 0.96 21.20
C ALA A 261 25.84 0.38 19.78
N ILE A 262 24.71 -0.22 19.41
CA ILE A 262 24.50 -0.78 18.06
C ILE A 262 24.49 0.34 17.01
N ARG A 263 23.92 1.51 17.32
CA ARG A 263 23.99 2.67 16.41
C ARG A 263 25.42 3.15 16.17
N ALA A 264 26.29 3.09 17.19
CA ALA A 264 27.71 3.39 17.01
C ALA A 264 28.42 2.35 16.13
N GLU A 265 28.11 1.06 16.30
CA GLU A 265 28.61 -0.01 15.43
C GLU A 265 28.16 0.16 13.97
N ILE A 266 26.88 0.46 13.74
CA ILE A 266 26.35 0.74 12.40
C ILE A 266 27.07 1.94 11.79
N ARG A 267 27.28 3.03 12.54
CA ARG A 267 28.04 4.20 12.05
C ARG A 267 29.44 3.81 11.59
N SER A 268 30.19 3.05 12.41
CA SER A 268 31.54 2.61 12.05
C SER A 268 31.55 1.68 10.84
N TRP A 269 30.53 0.84 10.69
CA TRP A 269 30.36 -0.04 9.53
C TRP A 269 30.01 0.73 8.24
N VAL A 270 29.26 1.83 8.34
CA VAL A 270 28.96 2.75 7.23
C VAL A 270 30.18 3.59 6.84
N GLU A 271 31.00 4.03 7.80
CA GLU A 271 32.23 4.79 7.52
C GLU A 271 33.21 4.04 6.61
N GLN A 272 33.16 2.71 6.61
CA GLN A 272 33.99 1.86 5.74
C GLN A 272 33.53 1.87 4.28
N ASP A 273 32.26 2.18 4.03
CA ASP A 273 31.65 2.18 2.71
C ASP A 273 30.46 3.16 2.70
N PRO A 274 30.69 4.41 2.26
CA PRO A 274 29.68 5.46 2.29
C PRO A 274 28.41 5.14 1.50
N ALA A 275 28.45 4.20 0.54
CA ALA A 275 27.27 3.76 -0.19
C ALA A 275 26.23 3.10 0.74
N ARG A 276 26.65 2.57 1.90
CA ARG A 276 25.75 1.97 2.89
C ARG A 276 24.83 2.97 3.58
N ALA A 277 25.18 4.27 3.54
CA ALA A 277 24.50 5.33 4.26
C ALA A 277 23.16 5.75 3.64
N ALA A 278 22.88 5.35 2.39
CA ALA A 278 21.79 5.91 1.62
C ALA A 278 21.00 4.85 0.85
N ALA A 279 19.76 5.20 0.54
CA ALA A 279 18.90 4.45 -0.36
C ALA A 279 18.13 5.43 -1.25
N THR A 280 17.76 4.95 -2.42
CA THR A 280 16.92 5.69 -3.37
C THR A 280 15.47 5.23 -3.23
N TRP A 281 14.56 6.19 -3.04
CA TRP A 281 13.12 5.93 -2.99
C TRP A 281 12.57 5.64 -4.39
N THR A 282 11.71 4.63 -4.47
CA THR A 282 10.90 4.30 -5.63
C THR A 282 9.43 4.23 -5.20
N ASN A 283 8.52 4.58 -6.09
CA ASN A 283 7.08 4.52 -5.82
C ASN A 283 6.51 3.08 -5.88
N ASP A 284 7.32 2.08 -5.54
CA ASP A 284 6.92 0.69 -5.35
C ASP A 284 6.37 0.50 -3.93
N THR A 285 5.12 0.07 -3.79
CA THR A 285 4.48 -0.07 -2.47
C THR A 285 4.96 -1.27 -1.66
N ALA A 286 5.66 -2.23 -2.27
CA ALA A 286 6.19 -3.42 -1.61
C ALA A 286 7.67 -3.26 -1.24
N LYS A 287 8.50 -2.77 -2.17
CA LYS A 287 9.95 -2.64 -1.99
C LYS A 287 10.44 -1.25 -2.44
N PRO A 288 10.05 -0.18 -1.73
CA PRO A 288 10.31 1.19 -2.15
C PRO A 288 11.79 1.60 -2.09
N LEU A 289 12.66 0.86 -1.40
CA LEU A 289 14.05 1.28 -1.17
C LEU A 289 15.01 0.52 -2.06
N VAL A 290 15.68 1.20 -2.98
CA VAL A 290 16.87 0.67 -3.67
C VAL A 290 18.09 1.04 -2.84
N TRP A 291 18.78 0.07 -2.25
CA TRP A 291 19.92 0.37 -1.38
C TRP A 291 21.17 0.71 -2.21
N ASP A 292 21.82 1.83 -1.90
CA ASP A 292 22.94 2.33 -2.73
C ASP A 292 24.17 1.39 -2.70
N ALA A 293 24.29 0.52 -1.68
CA ALA A 293 25.45 -0.38 -1.52
C ALA A 293 25.43 -1.61 -2.46
N ASP A 294 24.24 -2.12 -2.81
CA ASP A 294 24.10 -3.33 -3.64
C ASP A 294 23.15 -3.17 -4.85
N GLY A 295 22.40 -2.06 -4.91
CA GLY A 295 21.43 -1.78 -5.97
C GLY A 295 20.16 -2.65 -5.92
N ALA A 296 19.93 -3.41 -4.85
CA ALA A 296 18.75 -4.25 -4.70
C ALA A 296 17.60 -3.50 -4.03
N SER A 297 16.37 -3.91 -4.36
CA SER A 297 15.15 -3.33 -3.79
C SER A 297 14.72 -4.05 -2.51
N TYR A 298 14.35 -3.28 -1.50
CA TYR A 298 13.97 -3.73 -0.17
C TYR A 298 12.73 -3.02 0.35
N SER A 299 11.99 -3.68 1.23
CA SER A 299 11.08 -2.97 2.12
C SER A 299 11.87 -2.25 3.23
N PRO A 300 11.35 -1.16 3.83
CA PRO A 300 12.07 -0.42 4.87
C PRO A 300 12.52 -1.31 6.03
N THR A 301 11.67 -2.24 6.46
CA THR A 301 11.98 -3.17 7.54
C THR A 301 12.94 -4.27 7.09
N GLY A 302 12.78 -4.79 5.87
CA GLY A 302 13.70 -5.78 5.30
C GLY A 302 15.14 -5.26 5.24
N LEU A 303 15.33 -4.02 4.77
CA LEU A 303 16.66 -3.41 4.69
C LEU A 303 17.26 -3.13 6.07
N ALA A 304 16.45 -2.62 7.01
CA ALA A 304 16.93 -2.35 8.36
C ALA A 304 17.40 -3.63 9.09
N ASN A 305 16.69 -4.74 8.90
CA ASN A 305 17.12 -6.04 9.41
C ASN A 305 18.38 -6.54 8.72
N HIS A 306 18.45 -6.43 7.39
CA HIS A 306 19.65 -6.81 6.63
C HIS A 306 20.90 -6.09 7.14
N ILE A 307 20.79 -4.77 7.38
CA ILE A 307 21.87 -3.95 7.92
C ILE A 307 22.21 -4.37 9.35
N PHE A 308 21.20 -4.54 10.22
CA PHE A 308 21.42 -4.98 11.60
C PHE A 308 22.18 -6.30 11.67
N THR A 309 21.77 -7.30 10.89
CA THR A 309 22.42 -8.61 10.86
C THR A 309 23.82 -8.52 10.28
N SER A 310 24.04 -7.70 9.26
CA SER A 310 25.37 -7.48 8.67
C SER A 310 26.36 -6.86 9.66
N VAL A 311 25.88 -6.03 10.59
CA VAL A 311 26.71 -5.37 11.60
C VAL A 311 26.94 -6.26 12.82
N THR A 312 25.88 -6.88 13.34
CA THR A 312 25.91 -7.55 14.65
C THR A 312 26.11 -9.07 14.56
N GLY A 313 25.89 -9.66 13.39
CA GLY A 313 25.81 -11.11 13.20
C GLY A 313 24.60 -11.78 13.86
N ARG A 314 23.61 -10.99 14.31
CA ARG A 314 22.42 -11.45 15.04
C ARG A 314 21.14 -11.05 14.30
N SER A 315 20.06 -11.75 14.61
CA SER A 315 18.69 -11.32 14.31
C SER A 315 18.15 -10.43 15.44
N VAL A 316 17.20 -9.55 15.12
CA VAL A 316 16.47 -8.69 16.05
C VAL A 316 14.99 -8.59 15.72
N ASP A 317 14.17 -8.88 16.72
CA ASP A 317 12.73 -8.74 16.62
C ASP A 317 12.30 -7.26 16.69
N GLY A 318 11.38 -6.88 15.80
CA GLY A 318 10.58 -5.66 15.96
C GLY A 318 11.26 -4.34 15.56
N ILE A 319 12.25 -4.35 14.66
CA ILE A 319 12.66 -3.09 14.02
C ILE A 319 11.47 -2.48 13.26
N GLN A 320 11.25 -1.18 13.43
CA GLN A 320 10.33 -0.41 12.59
C GLN A 320 11.14 0.31 11.51
N GLY A 321 11.32 -0.34 10.36
CA GLY A 321 12.24 0.13 9.32
C GLY A 321 11.90 1.50 8.74
N THR A 322 10.62 1.89 8.72
CA THR A 322 10.20 3.24 8.29
C THR A 322 10.74 4.36 9.19
N THR A 323 11.24 4.05 10.38
CA THR A 323 11.90 5.04 11.26
C THR A 323 13.40 5.17 11.00
N TRP A 324 13.97 4.34 10.11
CA TRP A 324 15.42 4.30 9.86
C TRP A 324 15.86 5.20 8.71
N TRP A 325 14.93 5.85 8.03
CA TRP A 325 15.18 6.58 6.79
C TRP A 325 14.60 7.98 6.90
N ASP A 326 15.48 8.97 6.83
CA ASP A 326 15.13 10.38 6.77
C ASP A 326 15.29 10.86 5.32
N VAL A 327 14.48 11.84 4.91
CA VAL A 327 14.61 12.44 3.57
C VAL A 327 15.92 13.22 3.47
N ASP A 328 16.71 12.97 2.42
CA ASP A 328 17.88 13.79 2.11
C ASP A 328 17.44 15.14 1.54
N THR A 329 17.23 16.11 2.43
CA THR A 329 16.83 17.46 2.04
C THR A 329 17.96 18.26 1.38
N THR A 330 19.20 17.74 1.38
CA THR A 330 20.33 18.40 0.70
C THR A 330 20.31 18.15 -0.80
N GLN A 331 19.65 17.08 -1.25
CA GLN A 331 19.43 16.76 -2.66
C GLN A 331 17.97 17.04 -3.04
N VAL A 332 17.72 18.25 -3.53
CA VAL A 332 16.39 18.68 -3.96
C VAL A 332 16.09 18.08 -5.34
N PRO A 333 15.00 17.32 -5.51
CA PRO A 333 14.53 16.87 -6.82
C PRO A 333 14.24 18.04 -7.76
N ALA A 334 14.45 17.85 -9.06
CA ALA A 334 14.37 18.93 -10.06
C ALA A 334 12.98 19.59 -10.16
N ASP A 335 11.93 18.85 -9.81
CA ASP A 335 10.52 19.25 -9.90
C ASP A 335 9.93 19.71 -8.56
N VAL A 336 10.76 19.88 -7.52
CA VAL A 336 10.31 20.24 -6.17
C VAL A 336 10.91 21.57 -5.73
N ASP A 337 10.10 22.40 -5.05
CA ASP A 337 10.57 23.65 -4.46
C ASP A 337 11.58 23.38 -3.32
N PRO A 338 12.78 23.99 -3.32
CA PRO A 338 13.78 23.77 -2.28
C PRO A 338 13.32 24.15 -0.87
N GLY A 339 12.49 25.19 -0.74
CA GLY A 339 11.96 25.63 0.54
C GLY A 339 10.98 24.62 1.12
N GLU A 340 10.10 24.07 0.29
CA GLU A 340 9.17 23.01 0.66
C GLU A 340 9.90 21.70 0.96
N TRP A 341 10.90 21.33 0.16
CA TRP A 341 11.69 20.12 0.39
C TRP A 341 12.43 20.19 1.73
N ALA A 342 12.98 21.35 2.09
CA ALA A 342 13.65 21.56 3.37
C ALA A 342 12.75 21.34 4.60
N THR A 343 11.43 21.48 4.46
CA THR A 343 10.48 21.21 5.56
C THR A 343 10.43 19.74 5.97
N LEU A 344 10.87 18.82 5.10
CA LEU A 344 10.93 17.38 5.38
C LEU A 344 12.14 16.98 6.24
N ALA A 345 13.04 17.92 6.54
CA ALA A 345 14.29 17.64 7.22
C ALA A 345 14.07 17.01 8.61
N GLY A 346 14.83 15.96 8.90
CA GLY A 346 14.79 15.27 10.19
C GLY A 346 13.52 14.47 10.47
N THR A 347 12.63 14.32 9.47
CA THR A 347 11.41 13.52 9.58
C THR A 347 11.59 12.17 8.91
N ASP A 348 11.36 11.10 9.67
CA ASP A 348 11.42 9.74 9.16
C ASP A 348 10.16 9.35 8.35
N LEU A 349 10.25 8.30 7.51
CA LEU A 349 9.12 7.85 6.68
C LEU A 349 7.85 7.55 7.50
N ALA A 350 7.98 7.03 8.72
CA ALA A 350 6.80 6.75 9.56
C ALA A 350 6.13 8.04 10.05
N ALA A 351 6.93 9.04 10.43
CA ALA A 351 6.45 10.36 10.82
C ALA A 351 5.80 11.10 9.65
N LEU A 352 6.40 11.05 8.45
CA LEU A 352 5.81 11.62 7.23
C LEU A 352 4.46 10.98 6.90
N ALA A 353 4.36 9.66 6.95
CA ALA A 353 3.10 8.98 6.70
C ALA A 353 2.01 9.35 7.71
N ARG A 354 2.35 9.52 9.00
CA ARG A 354 1.38 9.95 10.02
C ARG A 354 0.82 11.34 9.75
N GLN A 355 1.62 12.27 9.23
CA GLN A 355 1.15 13.60 8.85
C GLN A 355 0.14 13.55 7.70
N LEU A 356 0.20 12.52 6.86
CA LEU A 356 -0.66 12.33 5.69
C LEU A 356 -1.87 11.41 5.95
N ASN A 357 -1.88 10.69 7.07
CA ASN A 357 -2.88 9.68 7.37
C ASN A 357 -4.22 10.37 7.73
N GLY A 358 -5.11 10.44 6.75
CA GLY A 358 -6.39 11.19 6.81
C GLY A 358 -6.93 11.61 5.44
N ALA A 359 -6.12 11.53 4.37
CA ALA A 359 -6.51 11.94 3.03
C ALA A 359 -6.41 10.78 2.02
N ARG A 360 -7.50 10.01 1.85
CA ARG A 360 -7.73 9.40 0.52
C ARG A 360 -7.99 10.58 -0.40
N LYS A 361 -7.03 10.88 -1.27
CA LYS A 361 -6.87 12.26 -1.77
C LYS A 361 -7.96 12.67 -2.76
N ASP A 362 -9.04 13.22 -2.21
CA ASP A 362 -10.05 13.96 -2.94
C ASP A 362 -9.49 15.34 -3.31
N TRP A 363 -9.20 15.52 -4.59
CA TRP A 363 -8.70 16.79 -5.13
C TRP A 363 -9.81 17.80 -5.43
N SER A 364 -11.08 17.45 -5.21
CA SER A 364 -12.22 18.33 -5.47
C SER A 364 -12.10 19.63 -4.67
N GLY A 365 -11.71 19.54 -3.40
CA GLY A 365 -11.47 20.72 -2.55
C GLY A 365 -10.36 21.64 -3.10
N LEU A 366 -9.29 21.06 -3.67
CA LEU A 366 -8.26 21.83 -4.36
C LEU A 366 -8.82 22.53 -5.59
N HIS A 367 -9.57 21.82 -6.44
CA HIS A 367 -10.14 22.39 -7.65
C HIS A 367 -11.09 23.57 -7.34
N THR A 368 -11.94 23.43 -6.33
CA THR A 368 -12.80 24.51 -5.84
C THR A 368 -12.00 25.70 -5.34
N LEU A 369 -10.97 25.44 -4.51
CA LEU A 369 -10.13 26.50 -3.96
C LEU A 369 -9.43 27.30 -5.06
N LEU A 370 -8.84 26.62 -6.05
CA LEU A 370 -8.16 27.27 -7.16
C LEU A 370 -9.10 28.10 -8.04
N ASP A 371 -10.34 27.64 -8.24
CA ASP A 371 -11.35 28.40 -8.97
C ASP A 371 -11.75 29.69 -8.21
N GLY A 372 -11.75 29.61 -6.88
CA GLY A 372 -12.08 30.73 -5.99
C GLY A 372 -10.99 31.79 -5.81
N VAL A 373 -9.71 31.49 -6.07
CA VAL A 373 -8.63 32.51 -5.98
C VAL A 373 -8.85 33.56 -7.08
N PRO A 374 -9.16 34.83 -6.78
CA PRO A 374 -9.49 35.82 -7.81
C PRO A 374 -8.24 36.37 -8.52
N ALA A 375 -8.45 36.96 -9.71
CA ALA A 375 -7.39 37.68 -10.42
C ALA A 375 -6.80 38.80 -9.55
N GLY A 376 -5.48 39.00 -9.65
CA GLY A 376 -4.75 39.99 -8.86
C GLY A 376 -4.43 39.55 -7.43
N ARG A 377 -4.80 38.30 -7.06
CA ARG A 377 -4.41 37.64 -5.82
C ARG A 377 -3.64 36.37 -6.11
N TRP A 378 -2.85 35.94 -5.14
CA TRP A 378 -2.07 34.69 -5.21
C TRP A 378 -2.07 33.99 -3.86
N THR A 379 -1.69 32.72 -3.82
CA THR A 379 -1.56 31.92 -2.59
C THR A 379 -0.31 31.04 -2.66
N THR A 380 0.05 30.34 -1.59
CA THR A 380 1.19 29.42 -1.60
C THR A 380 0.79 27.95 -1.68
N TYR A 381 1.67 27.10 -2.21
CA TYR A 381 1.48 25.64 -2.14
C TYR A 381 1.30 25.16 -0.69
N GLY A 382 1.98 25.80 0.26
CA GLY A 382 1.84 25.55 1.69
C GLY A 382 0.43 25.86 2.21
N ASP A 383 -0.09 27.06 1.94
CA ASP A 383 -1.44 27.45 2.38
C ASP A 383 -2.50 26.51 1.78
N VAL A 384 -2.39 26.23 0.47
CA VAL A 384 -3.27 25.30 -0.23
C VAL A 384 -3.21 23.91 0.40
N ALA A 385 -2.01 23.41 0.67
CA ALA A 385 -1.79 22.11 1.28
C ALA A 385 -2.42 22.01 2.66
N THR A 386 -2.26 23.02 3.52
CA THR A 386 -2.89 23.06 4.84
C THR A 386 -4.42 22.93 4.73
N ILE A 387 -5.03 23.67 3.80
CA ILE A 387 -6.50 23.71 3.66
C ILE A 387 -7.07 22.38 3.20
N ILE A 388 -6.40 21.68 2.29
CA ILE A 388 -6.88 20.40 1.75
C ILE A 388 -6.38 19.19 2.55
N GLY A 389 -5.72 19.40 3.69
CA GLY A 389 -5.15 18.32 4.50
C GLY A 389 -4.04 17.53 3.78
N SER A 390 -3.14 18.24 3.09
CA SER A 390 -2.03 17.65 2.34
C SER A 390 -0.69 18.31 2.69
N HIS A 391 0.34 18.01 1.89
CA HIS A 391 1.65 18.64 1.95
C HIS A 391 1.94 19.35 0.61
N ALA A 392 2.76 20.41 0.65
CA ALA A 392 3.00 21.30 -0.49
C ALA A 392 3.56 20.56 -1.73
N VAL A 393 4.52 19.65 -1.53
CA VAL A 393 5.12 18.83 -2.60
C VAL A 393 4.07 18.03 -3.41
N PRO A 394 3.19 17.22 -2.79
CA PRO A 394 2.07 16.59 -3.48
C PRO A 394 1.16 17.56 -4.25
N VAL A 395 0.87 18.74 -3.69
CA VAL A 395 0.05 19.77 -4.35
C VAL A 395 0.75 20.24 -5.61
N GLY A 396 2.04 20.60 -5.53
CA GLY A 396 2.85 21.00 -6.67
C GLY A 396 2.85 19.98 -7.80
N ARG A 397 3.09 18.70 -7.47
CA ARG A 397 3.09 17.61 -8.44
C ARG A 397 1.73 17.41 -9.13
N HIS A 398 0.65 17.49 -8.35
CA HIS A 398 -0.69 17.41 -8.93
C HIS A 398 -0.96 18.60 -9.83
N LEU A 399 -0.67 19.83 -9.43
CA LEU A 399 -0.84 21.01 -10.27
C LEU A 399 -0.07 20.91 -11.59
N GLY A 400 1.16 20.37 -11.58
CA GLY A 400 1.97 20.19 -12.79
C GLY A 400 1.45 19.11 -13.75
N THR A 401 0.66 18.15 -13.29
CA THR A 401 0.13 17.03 -14.11
C THR A 401 -1.38 17.12 -14.38
N CYS A 402 -2.08 17.95 -13.60
CA CYS A 402 -3.53 18.08 -13.62
C CYS A 402 -3.99 18.98 -14.78
N GLY A 403 -4.35 18.37 -15.91
CA GLY A 403 -4.89 19.05 -17.09
C GLY A 403 -6.24 19.79 -16.92
N ARG A 404 -6.78 19.85 -15.70
CA ARG A 404 -8.09 20.46 -15.39
C ARG A 404 -8.04 21.42 -14.20
N CYS A 405 -6.86 21.67 -13.63
CA CYS A 405 -6.73 22.54 -12.47
C CYS A 405 -6.89 24.00 -12.91
N PRO A 406 -7.97 24.70 -12.52
CA PRO A 406 -8.15 26.10 -12.89
C PRO A 406 -7.07 26.96 -12.22
N ASN A 407 -6.68 28.07 -12.83
CA ASN A 407 -5.86 29.12 -12.22
C ASN A 407 -4.58 28.66 -11.48
N ALA A 408 -3.99 27.52 -11.85
CA ALA A 408 -2.88 26.90 -11.10
C ALA A 408 -1.63 27.82 -11.00
N TRP A 409 -1.47 28.76 -11.93
CA TRP A 409 -0.39 29.76 -11.91
C TRP A 409 -0.49 30.76 -10.75
N ARG A 410 -1.63 30.85 -10.05
CA ARG A 410 -1.83 31.71 -8.86
C ARG A 410 -1.29 31.08 -7.58
N VAL A 411 -0.77 29.85 -7.64
CA VAL A 411 -0.10 29.18 -6.52
C VAL A 411 1.41 29.33 -6.67
N LEU A 412 2.03 30.02 -5.71
CA LEU A 412 3.44 30.38 -5.71
C LEU A 412 4.19 29.66 -4.56
N THR A 413 5.51 29.73 -4.59
CA THR A 413 6.34 29.25 -3.49
C THR A 413 6.12 30.09 -2.23
N ALA A 414 6.55 29.60 -1.07
CA ALA A 414 6.44 30.33 0.20
C ALA A 414 7.08 31.74 0.18
N THR A 415 8.04 31.96 -0.73
CA THR A 415 8.72 33.25 -0.93
C THR A 415 8.05 34.15 -1.96
N GLY A 416 6.90 33.76 -2.52
CA GLY A 416 6.16 34.53 -3.52
C GLY A 416 6.75 34.44 -4.93
N LYS A 417 7.55 33.42 -5.23
CA LYS A 417 8.10 33.19 -6.57
C LYS A 417 7.29 32.14 -7.33
N VAL A 418 7.30 32.21 -8.67
CA VAL A 418 6.81 31.11 -9.50
C VAL A 418 7.74 29.90 -9.30
N SER A 419 7.16 28.72 -9.07
CA SER A 419 7.95 27.49 -8.94
C SER A 419 8.74 27.22 -10.23
N PRO A 420 10.04 26.89 -10.16
CA PRO A 420 10.83 26.46 -11.32
C PRO A 420 10.24 25.24 -12.04
N GLY A 421 9.49 24.39 -11.30
CA GLY A 421 8.82 23.22 -11.83
C GLY A 421 7.44 23.50 -12.46
N PHE A 422 6.96 24.74 -12.44
CA PHE A 422 5.66 25.07 -13.03
C PHE A 422 5.67 24.84 -14.55
N GLN A 423 4.68 24.12 -15.04
CA GLN A 423 4.46 23.88 -16.47
C GLN A 423 3.01 24.12 -16.84
N TRP A 424 2.78 24.70 -18.02
CA TRP A 424 1.44 24.77 -18.59
C TRP A 424 1.00 23.38 -19.02
N THR A 425 -0.23 23.03 -18.68
CA THR A 425 -0.89 21.81 -19.16
C THR A 425 -1.18 21.88 -20.66
N ASP A 426 -1.43 23.09 -21.17
CA ASP A 426 -1.47 23.39 -22.59
C ASP A 426 -0.04 23.67 -23.09
N THR A 427 0.53 22.69 -23.80
CA THR A 427 1.89 22.75 -24.35
C THR A 427 2.04 23.75 -25.51
N SER A 428 0.94 24.32 -26.02
CA SER A 428 0.99 25.36 -27.04
C SER A 428 1.23 26.77 -26.48
N ARG A 429 1.10 26.95 -25.16
CA ARG A 429 1.36 28.23 -24.49
C ARG A 429 2.84 28.56 -24.45
N THR A 430 3.14 29.82 -24.74
CA THR A 430 4.52 30.36 -24.75
C THR A 430 4.74 31.48 -23.73
N ASP A 431 3.68 31.96 -23.09
CA ASP A 431 3.76 32.97 -22.04
C ASP A 431 4.22 32.35 -20.71
N THR A 432 4.82 33.15 -19.83
CA THR A 432 5.25 32.68 -18.51
C THR A 432 4.16 32.92 -17.47
N ALA A 433 4.06 32.07 -16.44
CA ALA A 433 3.12 32.28 -15.33
C ALA A 433 3.27 33.68 -14.70
N ALA A 434 4.50 34.17 -14.56
CA ALA A 434 4.78 35.52 -14.06
C ALA A 434 4.26 36.64 -14.98
N SER A 435 4.17 36.42 -16.29
CA SER A 435 3.54 37.38 -17.22
C SER A 435 2.04 37.43 -16.99
N VAL A 436 1.39 36.27 -16.94
CA VAL A 436 -0.07 36.15 -16.73
C VAL A 436 -0.48 36.77 -15.40
N LEU A 437 0.28 36.51 -14.33
CA LEU A 437 0.01 37.11 -13.02
C LEU A 437 0.09 38.64 -13.04
N ARG A 438 1.04 39.22 -13.80
CA ARG A 438 1.14 40.67 -13.96
C ARG A 438 -0.04 41.24 -14.73
N ASP A 439 -0.48 40.55 -15.78
CA ASP A 439 -1.67 40.94 -16.55
C ASP A 439 -2.96 40.85 -15.71
N GLU A 440 -3.00 39.94 -14.73
CA GLU A 440 -4.05 39.83 -13.72
C GLU A 440 -3.95 40.89 -12.61
N GLY A 441 -2.88 41.69 -12.58
CA GLY A 441 -2.68 42.78 -11.62
C GLY A 441 -1.87 42.41 -10.37
N VAL A 442 -1.20 41.25 -10.34
CA VAL A 442 -0.23 40.92 -9.27
C VAL A 442 1.05 41.73 -9.48
N ARG A 443 1.43 42.52 -8.47
CA ARG A 443 2.66 43.31 -8.46
C ARG A 443 3.83 42.42 -8.07
N PHE A 444 4.98 42.65 -8.70
CA PHE A 444 6.23 41.94 -8.41
C PHE A 444 7.33 42.95 -8.07
N ASP A 445 8.11 42.64 -7.05
CA ASP A 445 9.43 43.23 -6.80
C ASP A 445 10.50 42.25 -7.30
N GLY A 446 11.05 42.52 -8.49
CA GLY A 446 11.85 41.55 -9.22
C GLY A 446 11.05 40.30 -9.60
N GLU A 447 11.41 39.16 -9.00
CA GLU A 447 10.75 37.86 -9.18
C GLU A 447 9.73 37.52 -8.08
N THR A 448 9.63 38.35 -7.04
CA THR A 448 8.81 38.09 -5.86
C THR A 448 7.51 38.85 -5.93
N ALA A 449 6.38 38.15 -5.85
CA ALA A 449 5.05 38.74 -5.80
C ALA A 449 4.83 39.52 -4.51
N ASP A 450 4.07 40.61 -4.58
CA ASP A 450 3.74 41.47 -3.45
C ASP A 450 3.00 40.68 -2.36
N PRO A 451 3.57 40.55 -1.13
CA PRO A 451 2.95 39.83 -0.03
C PRO A 451 1.57 40.38 0.36
N GLY A 452 1.30 41.67 0.11
CA GLY A 452 -0.01 42.29 0.36
C GLY A 452 -1.12 41.76 -0.55
N GLN A 453 -0.77 41.05 -1.63
CA GLN A 453 -1.71 40.40 -2.55
C GLN A 453 -1.87 38.89 -2.30
N ARG A 454 -1.14 38.33 -1.33
CA ARG A 454 -1.31 36.93 -0.91
C ARG A 454 -2.67 36.74 -0.21
N LEU A 455 -3.30 35.60 -0.42
CA LEU A 455 -4.41 35.10 0.39
C LEU A 455 -3.82 34.23 1.51
N SER A 456 -4.22 34.51 2.75
CA SER A 456 -3.87 33.70 3.91
C SER A 456 -4.72 32.43 3.97
N GLU A 457 -4.35 31.47 4.83
CA GLU A 457 -5.17 30.28 5.06
C GLU A 457 -6.61 30.63 5.44
N ASP A 458 -6.83 31.66 6.27
CA ASP A 458 -8.17 32.08 6.67
C ASP A 458 -8.99 32.63 5.51
N ASP A 459 -8.35 33.37 4.58
CA ASP A 459 -8.99 33.82 3.35
C ASP A 459 -9.39 32.63 2.47
N LEU A 460 -8.53 31.61 2.38
CA LEU A 460 -8.80 30.41 1.59
C LEU A 460 -9.93 29.53 2.18
N ARG A 461 -10.04 29.44 3.51
CA ARG A 461 -11.16 28.72 4.17
C ARG A 461 -12.50 29.35 3.80
N GLN A 462 -12.57 30.68 3.80
CA GLN A 462 -13.79 31.41 3.44
C GLN A 462 -14.21 31.17 1.98
N LEU A 463 -13.27 30.87 1.08
CA LEU A 463 -13.57 30.54 -0.32
C LEU A 463 -14.16 29.14 -0.50
N LEU A 464 -13.99 28.23 0.47
CA LEU A 464 -14.57 26.87 0.42
C LEU A 464 -15.95 26.79 1.09
N ASP A 465 -16.25 27.69 2.02
CA ASP A 465 -17.50 27.72 2.79
C ASP A 465 -18.62 28.54 2.11
N GLY A 466 -18.31 29.26 1.03
CA GLY A 466 -19.25 30.09 0.26
C GLY A 466 -19.63 29.47 -1.08
#